data_AF-A0A8S8Z8W1-F1
#
_entry.id   AF-A0A8S8Z8W1-F1
#
_cell.length_a   1.000
_cell.length_b   1.000
_cell.length_c   1.000
_cell.angle_alpha   90.00
_cell.angle_beta   90.00
_cell.angle_gamma   90.00
#
_symmetry.space_group_name_H-M   'P 1'
#
loop_
_entity.id
_entity.type
_entity.pdbx_description
1 polymer ?
#
loop_
_entity_poly.entity_id
_entity_poly.type
_entity_poly.pdbx_seq_one_letter_code
_entity_poly.pdbx_strand_id
1 'polypeptide(L)'
;MNLIITCQRNLEDPAMLEAQNMLERFGDKEALIEKTLFSGIILGKTSLDNIKVLDNFREIIDDEPWLIKYCSRIIPIQKECETKLEEIRDPQLNCQM
;
A
#
# COMPACT_ATOMS: atom_id res chain seq x y z
N MET A 1 2.53 -9.45 2.54
CA MET A 1 1.71 -8.24 2.28
C MET A 1 2.32 -7.57 1.06
N ASN A 2 1.57 -6.91 0.19
CA ASN A 2 2.19 -6.32 -1.02
C ASN A 2 2.08 -4.78 -1.12
N LEU A 3 1.48 -4.13 -0.12
CA LEU A 3 1.39 -2.67 -0.03
C LEU A 3 1.70 -2.21 1.40
N ILE A 4 2.41 -1.10 1.52
CA ILE A 4 2.52 -0.29 2.74
C ILE A 4 1.77 1.01 2.49
N ILE A 5 0.86 1.35 3.39
CA ILE A 5 0.06 2.56 3.32
C ILE A 5 0.38 3.39 4.56
N THR A 6 0.71 4.66 4.36
CA THR A 6 0.96 5.58 5.48
C THR A 6 -0.20 6.57 5.63
N CYS A 7 -0.51 6.95 6.86
CA CYS A 7 -1.52 7.95 7.18
C CYS A 7 -1.07 8.81 8.37
N GLN A 8 -1.83 9.86 8.69
CA GLN A 8 -1.62 10.58 9.95
C GLN A 8 -1.96 9.67 11.14
N ARG A 9 -1.30 9.90 12.28
CA ARG A 9 -1.53 9.14 13.51
C ARG A 9 -2.98 9.28 13.96
N ASN A 10 -3.57 8.18 14.44
CA ASN A 10 -4.98 8.08 14.87
C ASN A 10 -6.01 8.22 13.74
N LEU A 11 -5.57 8.23 12.47
CA LEU A 11 -6.45 8.17 11.29
C LEU A 11 -6.32 6.85 10.54
N GLU A 12 -5.88 5.79 11.22
CA GLU A 12 -5.69 4.48 10.61
C GLU A 12 -7.03 3.90 10.13
N ASP A 13 -8.09 3.92 10.95
CA ASP A 13 -9.41 3.40 10.55
C ASP A 13 -9.99 4.05 9.28
N PRO A 14 -10.07 5.38 9.16
CA PRO A 14 -10.56 6.00 7.94
C PRO A 14 -9.63 5.78 6.74
N ALA A 15 -8.31 5.74 6.94
CA ALA A 15 -7.36 5.41 5.88
C ALA A 15 -7.50 3.96 5.39
N MET A 16 -7.77 3.01 6.29
CA MET A 16 -8.02 1.62 5.93
C MET A 16 -9.29 1.48 5.09
N LEU A 17 -10.37 2.17 5.48
CA LEU A 17 -11.63 2.16 4.72
C LEU A 17 -11.44 2.77 3.34
N GLU A 18 -10.70 3.87 3.24
CA GLU A 18 -10.34 4.52 1.98
C GLU A 18 -9.56 3.55 1.06
N ALA A 19 -8.51 2.92 1.59
CA ALA A 19 -7.72 1.94 0.86
C ALA A 19 -8.56 0.74 0.40
N GLN A 20 -9.42 0.20 1.27
CA GLN A 20 -10.32 -0.91 0.93
C GLN A 20 -11.25 -0.54 -0.23
N ASN A 21 -11.90 0.64 -0.14
CA ASN A 21 -12.82 1.10 -1.18
C ASN A 21 -12.12 1.30 -2.53
N MET A 22 -10.88 1.80 -2.52
CA MET A 22 -10.11 1.97 -3.75
C MET A 22 -9.71 0.63 -4.36
N LEU A 23 -9.21 -0.32 -3.56
CA LEU A 23 -8.85 -1.64 -4.05
C LEU A 23 -10.07 -2.40 -4.59
N GLU A 24 -11.23 -2.29 -3.92
CA GLU A 24 -12.50 -2.81 -4.44
C GLU A 24 -12.87 -2.16 -5.77
N ARG A 25 -12.77 -0.83 -5.88
CA ARG A 25 -13.03 -0.09 -7.13
C ARG A 25 -12.10 -0.52 -8.26
N PHE A 26 -10.85 -0.88 -7.96
CA PHE A 26 -9.88 -1.40 -8.92
C PHE A 26 -10.11 -2.88 -9.28
N GLY A 27 -11.04 -3.56 -8.60
CA GLY A 27 -11.47 -4.92 -8.92
C GLY A 27 -11.12 -5.98 -7.87
N ASP A 28 -10.55 -5.61 -6.71
CA ASP A 28 -10.18 -6.53 -5.65
C ASP A 28 -11.01 -6.33 -4.38
N LYS A 29 -12.13 -7.02 -4.32
CA LYS A 29 -13.06 -7.02 -3.18
C LYS A 29 -12.52 -7.74 -1.95
N GLU A 30 -11.61 -8.68 -2.18
CA GLU A 30 -11.03 -9.53 -1.13
C GLU A 30 -9.67 -8.99 -0.66
N ALA A 31 -9.34 -7.75 -1.03
CA ALA A 31 -8.16 -7.07 -0.51
C ALA A 31 -8.21 -7.04 1.02
N LEU A 32 -7.09 -7.35 1.65
CA LEU A 32 -6.95 -7.36 3.10
C LEU A 32 -6.15 -6.13 3.52
N ILE A 33 -6.75 -5.31 4.38
CA ILE A 33 -6.10 -4.14 4.98
C ILE A 33 -6.01 -4.33 6.48
N GLU A 34 -4.80 -4.21 7.05
CA GLU A 34 -4.54 -4.44 8.48
C GLU A 34 -3.72 -3.33 9.11
N LYS A 35 -4.04 -2.99 10.36
CA LYS A 35 -3.20 -2.09 11.17
C LYS A 35 -1.92 -2.80 11.57
N THR A 36 -0.84 -2.04 11.63
CA THR A 36 0.37 -2.50 12.31
C THR A 36 0.40 -2.03 13.77
N LEU A 37 1.39 -2.51 14.52
CA LEU A 37 1.70 -1.99 15.86
C LEU A 37 2.26 -0.55 15.82
N PHE A 38 2.60 -0.05 14.64
CA PHE A 38 3.17 1.28 14.45
C PHE A 38 2.08 2.26 14.00
N SER A 39 1.88 3.33 14.77
CA SER A 39 0.90 4.35 14.40
C SER A 39 1.26 5.03 13.08
N GLY A 40 0.25 5.24 12.24
CA GLY A 40 0.37 5.81 10.91
C GLY A 40 0.85 4.82 9.84
N ILE A 41 0.98 3.51 10.15
CA ILE A 41 1.39 2.47 9.20
C ILE A 41 0.33 1.37 9.12
N ILE A 42 -0.14 1.15 7.90
CA ILE A 42 -1.13 0.16 7.51
C ILE A 42 -0.48 -0.78 6.48
N LEU A 43 -0.83 -2.06 6.52
CA LEU A 43 -0.45 -3.05 5.53
C LEU A 43 -1.64 -3.40 4.64
N GLY A 44 -1.37 -3.53 3.35
CA GLY A 44 -2.33 -4.01 2.38
C GLY A 44 -1.85 -5.28 1.69
N LYS A 45 -2.79 -6.20 1.45
CA LYS A 45 -2.62 -7.34 0.56
C LYS A 45 -3.71 -7.32 -0.49
N THR A 46 -3.29 -7.24 -1.74
CA THR A 46 -4.16 -7.30 -2.91
C THR A 46 -3.69 -8.37 -3.88
N SER A 47 -4.62 -8.96 -4.63
CA SER A 47 -4.32 -9.85 -5.75
C SER A 47 -3.93 -9.10 -7.04
N LEU A 48 -4.10 -7.77 -7.06
CA LEU A 48 -3.78 -6.92 -8.19
C LEU A 48 -2.26 -6.70 -8.33
N ASP A 49 -1.85 -6.33 -9.54
CA ASP A 49 -0.48 -5.91 -9.81
C ASP A 49 -0.17 -4.59 -9.09
N ASN A 50 0.89 -4.58 -8.29
CA ASN A 50 1.21 -3.47 -7.41
C ASN A 50 1.49 -2.16 -8.18
N ILE A 51 2.07 -2.24 -9.39
CA ILE A 51 2.40 -1.07 -10.21
C ILE A 51 1.11 -0.49 -10.79
N LYS A 52 0.23 -1.34 -11.34
CA LYS A 52 -1.09 -0.90 -11.81
C LYS A 52 -1.93 -0.29 -10.70
N VAL A 53 -1.86 -0.83 -9.48
CA VAL A 53 -2.54 -0.24 -8.32
C VAL A 53 -2.05 1.18 -8.09
N LEU A 54 -0.74 1.43 -8.14
CA LEU A 54 -0.20 2.79 -8.00
C LEU A 54 -0.69 3.73 -9.12
N ASP A 55 -0.73 3.26 -10.36
CA ASP A 55 -1.19 4.07 -11.48
C ASP A 55 -2.68 4.42 -11.34
N ASN A 56 -3.51 3.47 -10.95
CA ASN A 56 -4.92 3.73 -10.64
C ASN A 56 -5.09 4.72 -9.48
N PHE A 57 -4.28 4.63 -8.42
CA PHE A 57 -4.29 5.61 -7.33
C PHE A 57 -3.91 7.00 -7.83
N ARG A 58 -2.92 7.12 -8.73
CA ARG A 58 -2.54 8.41 -9.34
C ARG A 58 -3.69 9.01 -10.14
N GLU A 59 -4.35 8.22 -10.97
CA GLU A 59 -5.53 8.66 -11.73
C GLU A 59 -6.64 9.18 -10.81
N ILE A 60 -6.95 8.46 -9.72
CA ILE A 60 -7.94 8.92 -8.74
C ILE A 60 -7.51 10.21 -8.05
N ILE A 61 -6.22 10.38 -7.73
CA ILE A 61 -5.72 11.61 -7.10
C ILE A 61 -5.82 12.80 -8.06
N ASP A 62 -5.57 12.59 -9.34
CA ASP A 62 -5.65 13.63 -10.37
C ASP A 62 -7.10 14.01 -10.70
N ASP A 63 -7.99 13.03 -10.82
CA ASP A 63 -9.39 13.25 -11.23
C ASP A 63 -10.33 13.52 -10.05
N GLU A 64 -10.18 12.80 -8.94
CA GLU A 64 -11.08 12.79 -7.79
C GLU A 64 -10.33 12.85 -6.44
N PRO A 65 -9.49 13.88 -6.19
CA PRO A 65 -8.62 13.94 -4.99
C PRO A 65 -9.38 13.88 -3.67
N TRP A 66 -10.65 14.28 -3.63
CA TRP A 66 -11.49 14.18 -2.43
C TRP A 66 -11.81 12.75 -2.02
N LEU A 67 -11.51 11.74 -2.86
CA LEU A 67 -11.64 10.33 -2.48
C LEU A 67 -10.42 9.82 -1.69
N ILE A 68 -9.28 10.53 -1.74
CA ILE A 68 -8.03 10.17 -1.07
C ILE A 68 -7.65 11.27 -0.08
N LYS A 69 -8.20 11.22 1.12
CA LYS A 69 -7.99 12.25 2.17
C LYS A 69 -7.02 11.79 3.25
N TYR A 70 -6.97 10.49 3.53
CA TYR A 70 -6.29 9.96 4.70
C TYR A 70 -5.00 9.21 4.36
N CYS A 71 -4.98 8.48 3.24
CA CYS A 71 -3.78 7.83 2.74
C CYS A 71 -2.79 8.89 2.26
N SER A 72 -1.63 8.96 2.92
CA SER A 72 -0.56 9.90 2.60
C SER A 72 0.43 9.35 1.57
N ARG A 73 0.70 8.03 1.62
CA ARG A 73 1.56 7.33 0.64
C ARG A 73 1.06 5.91 0.45
N ILE A 74 1.03 5.45 -0.79
CA ILE A 74 0.84 4.06 -1.20
C ILE A 74 2.22 3.57 -1.69
N ILE A 75 2.80 2.57 -1.05
CA ILE A 75 4.15 2.09 -1.35
C ILE A 75 4.08 0.59 -1.67
N PRO A 76 4.53 0.15 -2.86
CA PRO A 76 4.49 -1.25 -3.24
C PRO A 76 5.63 -2.03 -2.56
N ILE A 77 5.32 -3.23 -2.09
CA ILE A 77 6.34 -4.19 -1.65
C ILE A 77 6.64 -5.10 -2.84
N GLN A 78 7.82 -4.95 -3.45
CA GLN A 78 8.19 -5.71 -4.65
C GLN A 78 8.81 -7.07 -4.31
N LYS A 79 9.54 -7.16 -3.19
CA LYS A 79 10.21 -8.38 -2.74
C LYS A 79 10.26 -8.42 -1.21
N GLU A 80 10.01 -9.59 -0.65
CA GLU A 80 10.21 -9.89 0.77
C GLU A 80 11.44 -10.79 0.89
N CYS A 81 12.21 -10.65 1.97
CA CYS A 81 13.36 -11.51 2.25
C CYS A 81 13.38 -11.88 3.72
N GLU A 82 14.17 -12.91 4.08
CA GLU A 82 14.40 -13.21 5.48
C GLU A 82 15.19 -12.08 6.16
N THR A 83 15.01 -11.92 7.47
CA THR A 83 15.73 -10.94 8.30
C THR A 83 17.19 -11.34 8.55
N LYS A 84 17.88 -11.79 7.49
CA LYS A 84 19.30 -12.14 7.46
C LYS A 84 20.06 -11.02 6.77
N LEU A 85 21.21 -10.64 7.32
CA LEU A 85 21.98 -9.52 6.78
C LEU A 85 22.46 -9.77 5.35
N GLU A 86 22.74 -11.03 5.00
CA GLU A 86 23.15 -11.41 3.65
C GLU A 86 22.02 -11.18 2.65
N GLU A 87 20.81 -11.62 3.01
CA GLU A 87 19.60 -11.47 2.19
C GLU A 87 19.24 -9.99 2.02
N ILE A 88 19.23 -9.20 3.10
CA ILE A 88 18.91 -7.75 3.04
C ILE A 88 19.92 -6.98 2.18
N ARG A 89 21.18 -7.42 2.13
CA ARG A 89 22.25 -6.78 1.35
C ARG A 89 22.25 -7.16 -0.12
N ASP A 90 21.52 -8.20 -0.52
CA ASP A 90 21.52 -8.68 -1.89
C ASP A 90 21.18 -7.52 -2.86
N PRO A 91 22.08 -7.18 -3.81
CA PRO A 91 21.85 -6.12 -4.79
C PRO A 91 20.57 -6.33 -5.61
N GLN A 92 20.07 -7.56 -5.74
CA GLN A 92 18.84 -7.86 -6.46
C GLN A 92 17.57 -7.51 -5.66
N LEU A 93 17.69 -7.29 -4.34
CA LEU A 93 16.66 -6.65 -3.50
C LEU A 93 16.71 -5.12 -3.62
N ASN A 94 17.86 -4.55 -4.02
CA ASN A 94 18.06 -3.12 -4.25
C ASN A 94 17.70 -2.73 -5.69
N CYS A 95 16.42 -2.81 -6.02
CA CYS A 95 15.80 -2.19 -7.20
C CYS A 95 16.57 -2.35 -8.53
N GLN A 96 16.27 -3.41 -9.28
CA GLN A 96 16.32 -3.26 -10.74
C GLN A 96 15.18 -2.32 -11.14
N MET A 97 15.55 -1.08 -11.48
CA MET A 97 14.71 -0.16 -12.25
C MET A 97 14.66 -0.58 -13.72
#